data_AF-A0A0S8F9I0-F1
#
_entry.id   AF-A0A0S8F9I0-F1
#
_cell.length_a   1.000
_cell.length_b   1.000
_cell.length_c   1.000
_cell.angle_alpha   90.00
_cell.angle_beta   90.00
_cell.angle_gamma   90.00
#
_symmetry.space_group_name_H-M   'P 1'
#
loop_
_entity.id
_entity.type
_entity.pdbx_description
1 polymer ?
#
loop_
_entity_poly.entity_id
_entity_poly.type
_entity_poly.pdbx_seq_one_letter_code
_entity_poly.pdbx_strand_id
1 'polypeptide(L)'
;MDKLARIQADPATTLVTFTTDGCSGGMSGAWSTLSASWPAFAWHFGEQPPWQDCCVEHDRAYWLGAGGFAGRLAADVALRACVAETGTRLSEDLSEAWSQPPARIEAMFELAADLMYRAVRLGGGPCSPLPWRWGYGWPPCPLHTNAPSSAPESSSRQPQQ
;
A
#
# COMPACT_ATOMS: atom_id res chain seq x y z
N MET A 1 -9.72 -4.86 11.71
CA MET A 1 -10.44 -4.76 10.42
C MET A 1 -11.84 -4.17 10.62
N ASP A 2 -12.56 -4.57 11.66
CA ASP A 2 -13.97 -4.17 11.91
C ASP A 2 -14.23 -2.68 11.97
N LYS A 3 -13.29 -1.88 12.49
CA LYS A 3 -13.39 -0.40 12.48
C LYS A 3 -13.43 0.17 11.07
N LEU A 4 -12.55 -0.29 10.18
CA LEU A 4 -12.53 0.14 8.78
C LEU A 4 -13.78 -0.35 8.04
N ALA A 5 -14.22 -1.58 8.31
CA ALA A 5 -15.44 -2.11 7.69
C ALA A 5 -16.68 -1.26 8.03
N ARG A 6 -16.77 -0.74 9.27
CA ARG A 6 -17.85 0.20 9.65
C ARG A 6 -17.79 1.52 8.87
N ILE A 7 -16.58 2.06 8.65
CA ILE A 7 -16.40 3.26 7.82
C ILE A 7 -16.84 2.96 6.39
N GLN A 8 -16.35 1.88 5.79
CA GLN A 8 -16.70 1.48 4.42
C GLN A 8 -18.20 1.23 4.21
N ALA A 9 -18.94 0.86 5.26
CA ALA A 9 -20.38 0.63 5.21
C ALA A 9 -21.22 1.89 5.46
N ASP A 10 -20.61 3.00 5.92
CA ASP A 10 -21.32 4.25 6.18
C ASP A 10 -21.53 5.03 4.88
N PRO A 11 -22.79 5.25 4.45
CA PRO A 11 -23.11 5.95 3.20
C PRO A 11 -22.70 7.43 3.22
N ALA A 12 -22.42 8.02 4.39
CA ALA A 12 -21.90 9.38 4.50
C ALA A 12 -20.40 9.46 4.20
N THR A 13 -19.70 8.32 4.13
CA THR A 13 -18.28 8.28 3.81
C THR A 13 -18.07 8.04 2.32
N THR A 14 -17.09 8.72 1.76
CA THR A 14 -16.69 8.57 0.36
C THR A 14 -15.22 8.23 0.27
N LEU A 15 -14.90 7.36 -0.69
CA LEU A 15 -13.54 7.03 -1.04
C LEU A 15 -12.90 8.25 -1.72
N VAL A 16 -11.76 8.71 -1.22
CA VAL A 16 -11.04 9.84 -1.83
C VAL A 16 -10.38 9.41 -3.14
N THR A 17 -9.96 10.37 -3.96
CA THR A 17 -9.19 10.10 -5.18
C THR A 17 -7.94 9.28 -4.88
N PHE A 18 -7.66 8.30 -5.74
CA PHE A 18 -6.46 7.47 -5.64
C PHE A 18 -5.19 8.33 -5.77
N THR A 19 -4.19 8.04 -4.92
CA THR A 19 -2.87 8.66 -4.93
C THR A 19 -1.82 7.59 -4.66
N THR A 20 -0.67 7.66 -5.32
CA THR A 20 0.46 6.75 -5.09
C THR A 20 1.77 7.54 -5.07
N ASP A 21 2.72 7.12 -4.24
CA ASP A 21 4.10 7.61 -4.24
C ASP A 21 5.08 6.56 -4.79
N GLY A 22 4.58 5.51 -5.45
CA GLY A 22 5.34 4.36 -5.91
C GLY A 22 5.54 3.35 -4.79
N CYS A 23 6.78 2.91 -4.57
CA CYS A 23 7.09 2.09 -3.40
C CYS A 23 7.17 2.99 -2.17
N SER A 24 6.09 3.03 -1.39
CA SER A 24 5.85 3.97 -0.28
C SER A 24 6.94 4.03 0.79
N GLY A 25 6.81 4.99 1.71
CA GLY A 25 7.82 5.25 2.74
C GLY A 25 9.05 5.97 2.17
N GLY A 26 8.89 6.63 1.02
CA GLY A 26 9.93 7.39 0.35
C GLY A 26 10.90 6.54 -0.47
N MET A 27 10.67 5.25 -0.68
CA MET A 27 11.63 4.39 -1.38
C MET A 27 11.75 4.78 -2.87
N SER A 28 10.64 4.99 -3.57
CA SER A 28 10.69 5.49 -4.96
C SER A 28 11.29 6.90 -5.06
N GLY A 29 10.98 7.80 -4.11
CA GLY A 29 11.56 9.14 -4.09
C GLY A 29 13.08 9.12 -3.84
N ALA A 30 13.55 8.28 -2.91
CA ALA A 30 14.98 8.10 -2.64
C ALA A 30 15.71 7.50 -3.85
N TRP A 31 15.10 6.52 -4.52
CA TRP A 31 15.63 5.93 -5.75
C TRP A 31 15.82 6.96 -6.85
N SER A 32 14.76 7.70 -7.19
CA SER A 32 14.81 8.75 -8.21
C SER A 32 15.85 9.81 -7.87
N THR A 33 15.99 10.18 -6.59
CA THR A 33 17.01 11.12 -6.12
C THR A 33 18.42 10.58 -6.34
N LEU A 34 18.64 9.30 -6.04
CA LEU A 34 19.91 8.61 -6.22
C LEU A 34 20.28 8.52 -7.70
N SER A 35 19.34 8.10 -8.54
CA SER A 35 19.51 8.00 -9.99
C SER A 35 19.83 9.36 -10.61
N ALA A 36 19.18 10.43 -10.18
CA ALA A 36 19.47 11.78 -10.65
C ALA A 36 20.86 12.29 -10.22
N SER A 37 21.33 11.88 -9.04
CA SER A 37 22.59 12.35 -8.46
C SER A 37 23.80 11.57 -8.97
N TRP A 38 23.63 10.29 -9.32
CA TRP A 38 24.72 9.40 -9.72
C TRP A 38 24.39 8.67 -11.03
N PRO A 39 24.89 9.16 -12.18
CA PRO A 39 24.63 8.55 -13.49
C PRO A 39 25.03 7.08 -13.60
N ALA A 40 26.07 6.64 -12.87
CA ALA A 40 26.46 5.23 -12.82
C ALA A 40 25.39 4.36 -12.14
N PHE A 41 24.69 4.89 -11.12
CA PHE A 41 23.57 4.19 -10.48
C PHE A 41 22.40 4.09 -11.44
N ALA A 42 22.00 5.19 -12.09
CA ALA A 42 20.91 5.19 -13.07
C ALA A 42 21.20 4.26 -14.25
N TRP A 43 22.45 4.24 -14.75
CA TRP A 43 22.87 3.33 -15.81
C TRP A 43 22.74 1.86 -15.39
N HIS A 44 23.05 1.54 -14.14
CA HIS A 44 23.04 0.16 -13.66
C HIS A 44 21.66 -0.32 -13.20
N PHE A 45 20.87 0.54 -12.57
CA PHE A 45 19.62 0.17 -11.89
C PHE A 45 18.37 0.84 -12.46
N GLY A 46 18.51 1.78 -13.39
CA GLY A 46 17.41 2.55 -13.97
C GLY A 46 17.02 3.80 -13.17
N GLU A 47 16.24 4.66 -13.79
CA GLU A 47 15.73 5.91 -13.17
C GLU A 47 14.68 5.64 -12.08
N GLN A 48 14.03 4.49 -12.13
CA GLN A 48 13.00 4.05 -11.18
C GLN A 48 13.22 2.58 -10.81
N PRO A 49 12.71 2.11 -9.66
CA PRO A 49 12.77 0.69 -9.31
C PRO A 49 12.06 -0.14 -10.41
N PRO A 50 12.66 -1.25 -10.87
CA PRO A 50 12.10 -2.05 -11.96
C PRO A 50 10.74 -2.70 -11.62
N TRP A 51 10.37 -2.74 -10.34
CA TRP A 51 9.08 -3.22 -9.82
C TRP A 51 8.14 -2.10 -9.35
N GLN A 52 8.36 -0.83 -9.73
CA GLN A 52 7.53 0.29 -9.26
C GLN A 52 6.04 0.08 -9.59
N ASP A 53 5.71 -0.47 -10.76
CA ASP A 53 4.33 -0.76 -11.14
C ASP A 53 3.66 -1.78 -10.21
N CYS A 54 4.43 -2.75 -9.67
CA CYS A 54 3.93 -3.67 -8.64
C CYS A 54 3.50 -2.92 -7.37
N CYS A 55 4.27 -1.89 -6.98
CA CYS A 55 3.94 -1.03 -5.83
C CYS A 55 2.68 -0.19 -6.11
N VAL A 56 2.54 0.38 -7.32
CA VAL A 56 1.35 1.18 -7.69
C VAL A 56 0.07 0.34 -7.66
N GLU A 57 0.12 -0.91 -8.13
CA GLU A 57 -1.04 -1.79 -8.09
C GLU A 57 -1.36 -2.25 -6.65
N HIS A 58 -0.33 -2.50 -5.83
CA HIS A 58 -0.50 -2.76 -4.40
C HIS A 58 -1.14 -1.56 -3.68
N ASP A 59 -0.71 -0.35 -3.98
CA ASP A 59 -1.29 0.89 -3.47
C ASP A 59 -2.75 1.01 -3.84
N ARG A 60 -3.16 0.60 -5.05
CA ARG A 60 -4.57 0.61 -5.47
C ARG A 60 -5.42 -0.33 -4.61
N ALA A 61 -4.91 -1.51 -4.31
CA ALA A 61 -5.57 -2.46 -3.42
C ALA A 61 -5.65 -1.90 -1.98
N TYR A 62 -4.57 -1.27 -1.50
CA TYR A 62 -4.49 -0.67 -0.17
C TYR A 62 -5.37 0.58 -0.04
N TRP A 63 -5.48 1.38 -1.08
CA TRP A 63 -6.39 2.52 -1.16
C TRP A 63 -7.84 2.06 -0.97
N LEU A 64 -8.24 1.06 -1.74
CA LEU A 64 -9.60 0.50 -1.72
C LEU A 64 -9.90 -0.19 -0.38
N GLY A 65 -8.97 -1.00 0.11
CA GLY A 65 -9.08 -1.66 1.41
C GLY A 65 -10.17 -2.74 1.51
N ALA A 66 -10.58 -3.35 0.41
CA ALA A 66 -11.73 -4.27 0.34
C ALA A 66 -11.41 -5.71 0.77
N GLY A 67 -12.38 -6.43 1.35
CA GLY A 67 -12.21 -7.85 1.71
C GLY A 67 -11.46 -8.10 3.02
N GLY A 68 -11.25 -7.06 3.85
CA GLY A 68 -10.70 -7.19 5.19
C GLY A 68 -9.33 -7.87 5.22
N PHE A 69 -9.12 -8.77 6.20
CA PHE A 69 -7.84 -9.45 6.37
C PHE A 69 -7.44 -10.29 5.14
N ALA A 70 -8.40 -10.98 4.55
CA ALA A 70 -8.18 -11.83 3.38
C ALA A 70 -7.81 -10.99 2.14
N GLY A 71 -8.52 -9.89 1.90
CA GLY A 71 -8.19 -8.97 0.81
C GLY A 71 -6.79 -8.34 0.97
N ARG A 72 -6.44 -7.96 2.20
CA ARG A 72 -5.09 -7.46 2.49
C ARG A 72 -4.02 -8.52 2.25
N LEU A 73 -4.22 -9.74 2.75
CA LEU A 73 -3.30 -10.85 2.50
C LEU A 73 -3.13 -11.12 1.01
N ALA A 74 -4.22 -11.12 0.25
CA ALA A 74 -4.19 -11.31 -1.20
C ALA A 74 -3.38 -10.21 -1.91
N ALA A 75 -3.58 -8.94 -1.53
CA ALA A 75 -2.81 -7.82 -2.06
C ALA A 75 -1.30 -7.97 -1.76
N ASP A 76 -0.94 -8.32 -0.52
CA ASP A 76 0.45 -8.47 -0.11
C ASP A 76 1.14 -9.66 -0.81
N VAL A 77 0.41 -10.77 -1.02
CA VAL A 77 0.90 -11.92 -1.78
C VAL A 77 1.06 -11.57 -3.26
N ALA A 78 0.13 -10.81 -3.84
CA ALA A 78 0.22 -10.35 -5.23
C ALA A 78 1.43 -9.43 -5.45
N LEU A 79 1.73 -8.52 -4.51
CA LEU A 79 2.94 -7.70 -4.54
C LEU A 79 4.20 -8.57 -4.57
N ARG A 80 4.30 -9.55 -3.66
CA ARG A 80 5.44 -10.48 -3.61
C ARG A 80 5.64 -11.18 -4.95
N ALA A 81 4.57 -11.75 -5.51
CA ALA A 81 4.62 -12.45 -6.79
C ALA A 81 5.06 -11.53 -7.94
N CYS A 82 4.50 -10.32 -8.04
CA CYS A 82 4.84 -9.36 -9.09
C CYS A 82 6.32 -8.92 -9.04
N VAL A 83 6.86 -8.69 -7.84
CA VAL A 83 8.28 -8.32 -7.67
C VAL A 83 9.20 -9.49 -8.07
N ALA A 84 8.86 -10.72 -7.67
CA ALA A 84 9.62 -11.91 -8.06
C ALA A 84 9.59 -12.13 -9.58
N GLU A 85 8.41 -12.03 -10.21
CA GLU A 85 8.23 -12.16 -11.66
C GLU A 85 8.97 -11.07 -12.45
N THR A 86 9.12 -9.87 -11.88
CA THR A 86 9.97 -8.82 -12.45
C THR A 86 11.42 -9.31 -12.56
N GLY A 87 11.92 -10.04 -11.56
CA GLY A 87 13.24 -10.68 -11.61
C GLY A 87 13.35 -11.70 -12.74
N THR A 88 12.39 -12.61 -12.85
CA THR A 88 12.33 -13.62 -13.92
C THR A 88 12.31 -12.99 -15.31
N ARG A 89 11.55 -11.91 -15.49
CA ARG A 89 11.43 -11.22 -16.79
C ARG A 89 12.71 -10.49 -17.19
N LEU A 90 13.47 -9.98 -16.22
CA LEU A 90 14.66 -9.16 -16.46
C LEU A 90 15.97 -9.96 -16.32
N SER A 91 15.94 -11.22 -15.88
CA SER A 91 17.15 -11.94 -15.47
C SER A 91 18.15 -12.16 -16.61
N GLU A 92 17.68 -12.39 -17.83
CA GLU A 92 18.55 -12.54 -19.02
C GLU A 92 19.21 -11.21 -19.42
N ASP A 93 18.42 -10.13 -19.53
CA ASP A 93 18.93 -8.80 -19.90
C ASP A 93 19.92 -8.27 -18.84
N LEU A 94 19.61 -8.45 -17.55
CA LEU A 94 20.46 -8.03 -16.44
C LEU A 94 21.69 -8.92 -16.27
N SER A 95 21.63 -10.19 -16.70
CA SER A 95 22.77 -11.12 -16.62
C SER A 95 23.95 -10.60 -17.42
N GLU A 96 23.68 -10.13 -18.63
CA GLU A 96 24.69 -9.49 -19.48
C GLU A 96 25.17 -8.17 -18.86
N ALA A 97 24.24 -7.29 -18.50
CA ALA A 97 24.56 -5.95 -18.00
C ALA A 97 25.38 -5.97 -16.70
N TRP A 98 25.12 -6.94 -15.80
CA TRP A 98 25.72 -7.00 -14.47
C TRP A 98 26.77 -8.10 -14.32
N SER A 99 27.02 -8.88 -15.39
CA SER A 99 27.94 -10.03 -15.38
C SER A 99 27.64 -11.00 -14.24
N GLN A 100 26.36 -11.31 -14.04
CA GLN A 100 25.86 -12.26 -13.04
C GLN A 100 25.03 -13.35 -13.72
N PRO A 101 25.03 -14.60 -13.23
CA PRO A 101 24.15 -15.62 -13.79
C PRO A 101 22.66 -15.25 -13.56
N PRO A 102 21.74 -15.55 -14.51
CA PRO A 102 20.31 -15.22 -14.38
C PRO A 102 19.71 -15.69 -13.06
N ALA A 103 20.06 -16.91 -12.63
CA ALA A 103 19.60 -17.48 -11.35
C ALA A 103 19.98 -16.65 -10.11
N ARG A 104 21.11 -15.93 -10.13
CA ARG A 104 21.48 -15.03 -9.02
C ARG A 104 20.62 -13.77 -9.03
N ILE A 105 20.30 -13.24 -10.20
CA ILE A 105 19.43 -12.07 -10.34
C ILE A 105 18.03 -12.43 -9.85
N GLU A 106 17.47 -13.55 -10.30
CA GLU A 106 16.18 -14.06 -9.81
C GLU A 106 16.18 -14.20 -8.28
N ALA A 107 17.22 -14.80 -7.69
CA ALA A 107 17.35 -14.93 -6.24
C ALA A 107 17.39 -13.58 -5.51
N MET A 108 17.99 -12.54 -6.09
CA MET A 108 17.99 -11.19 -5.51
C MET A 108 16.60 -10.55 -5.53
N PHE A 109 15.84 -10.73 -6.62
CA PHE A 109 14.47 -10.23 -6.72
C PHE A 109 13.51 -11.00 -5.80
N GLU A 110 13.66 -12.31 -5.66
CA GLU A 110 12.92 -13.12 -4.69
C GLU A 110 13.19 -12.67 -3.25
N LEU A 111 14.45 -12.38 -2.91
CA LEU A 111 14.79 -11.82 -1.60
C LEU A 111 14.12 -10.44 -1.38
N ALA A 112 14.14 -9.57 -2.39
CA ALA A 112 13.48 -8.27 -2.32
C ALA A 112 11.95 -8.43 -2.13
N ALA A 113 11.32 -9.31 -2.90
CA ALA A 113 9.90 -9.65 -2.79
C ALA A 113 9.52 -10.12 -1.38
N ASP A 114 10.32 -11.01 -0.79
CA ASP A 114 10.13 -11.53 0.57
C ASP A 114 10.22 -10.44 1.63
N LEU A 115 11.22 -9.56 1.51
CA LEU A 115 11.40 -8.43 2.42
C LEU A 115 10.24 -7.44 2.31
N MET A 116 9.81 -7.12 1.09
CA MET A 116 8.67 -6.24 0.83
C MET A 116 7.38 -6.83 1.41
N TYR A 117 7.10 -8.11 1.16
CA TYR A 117 5.96 -8.82 1.74
C TYR A 117 5.93 -8.68 3.28
N ARG A 118 7.05 -8.99 3.95
CA ARG A 118 7.13 -8.90 5.42
C ARG A 118 6.93 -7.47 5.91
N ALA A 119 7.51 -6.48 5.22
CA ALA A 119 7.35 -5.08 5.55
C ALA A 119 5.89 -4.63 5.49
N VAL A 120 5.17 -4.93 4.39
CA VAL A 120 3.76 -4.53 4.24
C VAL A 120 2.83 -5.30 5.19
N ARG A 121 3.16 -6.55 5.53
CA ARG A 121 2.40 -7.30 6.57
C ARG A 121 2.52 -6.69 7.96
N LEU A 122 3.68 -6.13 8.30
CA LEU A 122 3.90 -5.49 9.60
C LEU A 122 3.40 -4.05 9.64
N GLY A 123 3.65 -3.25 8.59
CA GLY A 123 3.32 -1.82 8.56
C GLY A 123 1.93 -1.49 7.99
N GLY A 124 1.36 -2.34 7.14
CA GLY A 124 0.15 -2.04 6.37
C GLY A 124 -1.19 -2.18 7.11
N GLY A 125 -1.19 -2.19 8.45
CA GLY A 125 -2.41 -2.42 9.24
C GLY A 125 -3.50 -1.37 9.02
N PRO A 126 -4.80 -1.73 9.02
CA PRO A 126 -5.89 -0.75 8.97
C PRO A 126 -5.90 0.11 10.23
N CYS A 127 -6.48 1.31 10.15
CA CYS A 127 -6.62 2.21 11.30
C CYS A 127 -5.30 2.57 12.01
N SER A 128 -4.15 2.39 11.34
CA SER A 128 -2.88 2.91 11.80
C SER A 128 -2.74 4.39 11.38
N PRO A 129 -1.86 5.17 12.03
CA PRO A 129 -1.58 6.54 11.61
C PRO A 129 -0.69 6.63 10.35
N LEU A 130 -0.33 5.49 9.75
CA LEU A 130 0.56 5.45 8.60
C LEU A 130 -0.23 5.84 7.33
N PRO A 131 0.36 6.65 6.43
CA PRO A 131 -0.35 7.12 5.24
C PRO A 131 -0.61 5.99 4.23
N TRP A 132 0.21 4.93 4.23
CA TRP A 132 0.07 3.70 3.42
C TRP A 132 -0.72 2.58 4.13
N ARG A 133 -1.62 2.92 5.07
CA ARG A 133 -2.42 1.91 5.78
C ARG A 133 -3.39 1.19 4.86
N TRP A 134 -3.81 -0.02 5.23
CA TRP A 134 -4.94 -0.67 4.57
C TRP A 134 -6.22 0.18 4.70
N GLY A 135 -6.85 0.49 3.55
CA GLY A 135 -7.97 1.40 3.42
C GLY A 135 -7.59 2.87 3.54
N TYR A 136 -6.40 3.29 3.08
CA TYR A 136 -5.98 4.70 3.21
C TYR A 136 -6.85 5.68 2.43
N GLY A 137 -7.59 5.21 1.42
CA GLY A 137 -8.56 6.00 0.67
C GLY A 137 -9.81 6.37 1.47
N TRP A 138 -10.03 5.75 2.63
CA TRP A 138 -11.15 6.04 3.52
C TRP A 138 -10.76 7.04 4.61
N PRO A 139 -11.72 7.69 5.28
CA PRO A 139 -11.43 8.50 6.46
C PRO A 139 -10.66 7.72 7.56
N PRO A 140 -9.85 8.40 8.39
CA PRO A 140 -9.19 7.77 9.53
C PRO A 140 -10.19 7.13 10.48
N CYS A 141 -9.81 5.99 11.08
CA CYS A 141 -10.67 5.34 12.05
C CYS A 141 -10.79 6.19 13.34
N PRO A 142 -11.97 6.28 13.95
CA PRO A 142 -12.15 7.00 15.21
C PRO A 142 -11.22 6.44 16.30
N LEU A 143 -10.50 7.33 16.97
CA LEU A 143 -9.63 7.01 18.10
C LEU A 143 -10.44 6.64 19.36
N HIS A 144 -11.66 7.19 19.47
CA HIS A 144 -12.63 6.87 20.52
C HIS A 144 -13.94 6.39 19.88
N THR A 145 -14.52 5.30 20.41
CA THR A 145 -15.88 4.92 20.09
C THR A 145 -16.82 5.88 20.84
N ASN A 146 -17.34 6.90 20.18
CA ASN A 146 -18.57 7.50 20.66
C ASN A 146 -19.64 6.43 20.46
N ALA A 147 -20.15 5.88 21.56
CA ALA A 147 -21.36 5.07 21.53
C ALA A 147 -22.46 5.91 20.84
N PRO A 148 -23.31 5.31 19.99
CA PRO A 148 -24.44 6.05 19.43
C PRO A 148 -25.28 6.58 20.59
N SER A 149 -25.47 7.89 20.64
CA SER A 149 -26.43 8.52 21.55
C SER A 149 -27.78 7.89 21.28
N SER A 150 -28.25 7.09 22.22
CA SER A 150 -29.56 6.45 22.15
C SER A 150 -30.64 7.52 22.27
N ALA A 151 -31.41 7.66 21.19
CA ALA A 151 -32.80 8.08 21.12
C ALA A 151 -33.12 9.59 21.23
N PRO A 152 -34.19 10.03 20.53
CA PRO A 152 -34.58 11.43 20.45
C PRO A 152 -35.38 11.86 21.68
N GLU A 153 -35.05 13.03 22.23
CA GLU A 153 -35.86 13.67 23.25
C GLU A 153 -37.12 14.25 22.61
N SER A 154 -38.13 13.38 22.46
CA SER A 154 -39.52 13.78 22.32
C SER A 154 -40.02 14.17 23.71
N SER A 155 -40.09 15.46 24.01
CA SER A 155 -41.06 15.95 24.99
C SER A 155 -41.64 17.31 24.59
N SER A 156 -42.82 17.21 24.01
CA SER A 156 -44.03 17.93 24.45
C SER A 156 -43.90 19.45 24.67
N ARG A 157 -44.28 20.14 23.61
CA ARG A 157 -44.94 21.46 23.62
C ARG A 157 -46.11 21.48 24.63
N GLN A 158 -46.15 22.47 25.55
CA GLN A 158 -47.39 23.17 26.01
C GLN A 158 -47.10 24.33 27.00
N PRO A 159 -48.04 25.27 27.24
CA PRO A 159 -47.95 26.64 26.73
C PRO A 159 -47.84 27.74 27.81
N GLN A 160 -47.79 28.98 27.32
CA GLN A 160 -47.92 30.27 28.02
C GLN A 160 -48.86 30.26 29.23
N GLN A 161 -48.39 30.88 30.33
CA GLN A 161 -49.11 31.90 31.10
C GLN A 161 -48.14 33.04 31.42
#